data_AF-A0A2X1N4T9-F1
#
_entry.id   AF-A0A2X1N4T9-F1
#
_cell.length_a   1.000
_cell.length_b   1.000
_cell.length_c   1.000
_cell.angle_alpha   90.00
_cell.angle_beta   90.00
_cell.angle_gamma   90.00
#
_symmetry.space_group_name_H-M   'P 1'
#
loop_
_entity.id
_entity.type
_entity.pdbx_description
1 polymer ?
#
loop_
_entity_poly.entity_id
_entity_poly.type
_entity_poly.pdbx_seq_one_letter_code
_entity_poly.pdbx_strand_id
1 'polypeptide(L)'
;MKYASLRMRNGKNVHGIVTRLEWLSTSKDQSHYRLTLSSRLALLEHTRQCAVFQNQSVPEVVEQVLRKHGLEGADFEFRLERAYPSREIITQWQETDLQFIQRILSEVGIYWHTEMDDVRGLDTYIFADSQLHYKFDVRLPYSEPSGLFDGAAESVWDVRTWHNVATGTVTTRDYNYRTATTLMNATVSVRNDAVTTGEHYR
;
A
#
# COMPACT_ATOMS: atom_id res chain seq x y z
N MET A 1 -0.65 12.41 18.78
CA MET A 1 0.42 11.82 17.93
C MET A 1 1.39 12.92 17.56
N LYS A 2 2.70 12.66 17.51
CA LYS A 2 3.67 13.64 17.04
C LYS A 2 4.01 13.35 15.58
N TYR A 3 3.53 14.21 14.69
CA TYR A 3 3.96 14.23 13.30
C TYR A 3 5.43 14.63 13.22
N ALA A 4 6.15 14.04 12.29
CA ALA A 4 7.54 14.34 12.04
C ALA A 4 7.86 14.27 10.55
N SER A 5 8.81 15.10 10.14
CA SER A 5 9.28 15.19 8.77
C SER A 5 10.78 14.94 8.75
N LEU A 6 11.22 13.96 7.98
CA LEU A 6 12.63 13.70 7.72
C LEU A 6 13.01 14.32 6.37
N ARG A 7 13.86 15.34 6.40
CA ARG A 7 14.45 15.91 5.20
C ARG A 7 15.71 15.13 4.81
N MET A 8 15.66 14.48 3.65
CA MET A 8 16.77 13.74 3.09
C MET A 8 17.80 14.70 2.48
N ARG A 9 19.06 14.24 2.32
CA ARG A 9 20.15 15.04 1.76
C ARG A 9 19.90 15.50 0.32
N ASN A 10 19.13 14.75 -0.45
CA ASN A 10 18.71 15.10 -1.81
C ASN A 10 17.51 16.07 -1.86
N GLY A 11 17.05 16.57 -0.71
CA GLY A 11 15.96 17.53 -0.62
C GLY A 11 14.56 16.92 -0.57
N LYS A 12 14.41 15.60 -0.70
CA LYS A 12 13.11 14.93 -0.51
C LYS A 12 12.71 14.98 0.96
N ASN A 13 11.44 15.30 1.21
CA ASN A 13 10.85 15.18 2.54
C ASN A 13 10.08 13.88 2.66
N VAL A 14 10.20 13.25 3.83
CA VAL A 14 9.41 12.08 4.20
C VAL A 14 8.60 12.47 5.44
N HIS A 15 7.28 12.51 5.29
CA HIS A 15 6.35 12.80 6.37
C HIS A 15 5.82 11.51 6.98
N GLY A 16 5.48 11.59 8.27
CA GLY A 16 4.87 10.48 8.97
C GLY A 16 4.74 10.77 10.46
N ILE A 17 4.71 9.70 11.24
CA ILE A 17 4.55 9.74 12.69
C ILE A 17 5.70 9.01 13.37
N VAL A 18 6.08 9.50 14.55
CA VAL A 18 7.07 8.80 15.38
C VAL A 18 6.39 7.67 16.12
N THR A 19 6.75 6.42 15.80
CA THR A 19 6.19 5.21 16.44
C THR A 19 7.12 4.64 17.51
N ARG A 20 8.44 4.89 17.40
CA ARG A 20 9.42 4.49 18.40
C ARG A 20 10.49 5.56 18.56
N LEU A 21 10.86 5.80 19.81
CA LEU A 21 12.02 6.61 20.20
C LEU A 21 12.81 5.84 21.25
N GLU A 22 14.10 5.68 21.00
CA GLU A 22 14.98 4.91 21.86
C GLU A 22 16.26 5.71 22.08
N TRP A 23 16.64 5.87 23.36
CA TRP A 23 17.95 6.35 23.72
C TRP A 23 18.93 5.18 23.69
N LEU A 24 20.04 5.34 22.96
CA LEU A 24 21.04 4.28 22.80
C LEU A 24 22.21 4.44 23.76
N SER A 25 22.81 5.63 23.80
CA SER A 25 23.97 5.92 24.64
C SER A 25 24.23 7.41 24.72
N THR A 26 24.92 7.85 25.77
CA THR A 26 25.45 9.21 25.91
C THR A 26 26.93 9.15 26.20
N SER A 27 27.73 9.85 25.39
CA SER A 27 29.11 10.20 25.69
C SER A 27 29.17 11.62 26.26
N LYS A 28 30.37 12.07 26.63
CA LYS A 28 30.58 13.46 27.09
C LYS A 28 30.16 14.50 26.05
N ASP A 29 30.29 14.17 24.76
CA ASP A 29 30.13 15.13 23.66
C ASP A 29 28.78 15.00 22.94
N GLN A 30 28.15 13.82 22.97
CA GLN A 30 26.89 13.58 22.24
C GLN A 30 26.03 12.48 22.85
N SER A 31 24.72 12.56 22.58
CA SER A 31 23.75 11.50 22.89
C SER A 31 23.21 10.90 21.58
N HIS A 32 23.14 9.58 21.53
CA HIS A 32 22.65 8.82 20.39
C HIS A 32 21.22 8.37 20.64
N TYR A 33 20.35 8.66 19.68
CA TYR A 33 18.95 8.23 19.69
C TYR A 33 18.64 7.48 18.40
N ARG A 34 17.75 6.51 18.49
CA ARG A 34 17.10 5.86 17.36
C ARG A 34 15.63 6.27 17.33
N LEU A 35 15.18 6.71 16.17
CA LEU A 35 13.80 7.11 15.94
C LEU A 35 13.25 6.30 14.77
N THR A 36 12.05 5.74 14.94
CA THR A 36 11.29 5.09 13.85
C THR A 36 10.20 6.04 13.40
N LEU A 37 10.32 6.50 12.16
CA LEU A 37 9.28 7.23 11.45
C LEU A 37 8.46 6.20 10.65
N SER A 38 7.16 6.19 10.85
CA SER A 38 6.24 5.30 10.15
C SER A 38 5.12 6.08 9.48
N SER A 39 4.47 5.46 8.52
CA SER A 39 3.21 5.95 7.97
C SER A 39 2.11 6.00 9.03
N ARG A 40 1.15 6.93 8.94
CA ARG A 40 -0.01 6.95 9.85
C ARG A 40 -0.82 5.66 9.78
N LEU A 41 -0.90 5.01 8.61
CA LEU A 41 -1.55 3.70 8.46
C LEU A 41 -0.97 2.62 9.38
N ALA A 42 0.31 2.72 9.77
CA ALA A 42 0.92 1.74 10.67
C ALA A 42 0.25 1.71 12.06
N LEU A 43 -0.43 2.79 12.48
CA LEU A 43 -1.17 2.80 13.75
C LEU A 43 -2.35 1.84 13.77
N LEU A 44 -2.90 1.51 12.60
CA LEU A 44 -4.03 0.58 12.47
C LEU A 44 -3.61 -0.86 12.84
N GLU A 45 -2.31 -1.17 12.90
CA GLU A 45 -1.81 -2.45 13.43
C GLU A 45 -2.08 -2.61 14.94
N HIS A 46 -2.26 -1.51 15.67
CA HIS A 46 -2.46 -1.55 17.12
C HIS A 46 -3.92 -1.65 17.55
N THR A 47 -4.86 -1.68 16.58
CA THR A 47 -6.29 -1.81 16.86
C THR A 47 -6.79 -3.12 16.28
N ARG A 48 -7.27 -4.02 17.16
CA ARG A 48 -7.83 -5.33 16.81
C ARG A 48 -9.27 -5.41 17.28
N GLN A 49 -10.19 -5.80 16.40
CA GLN A 49 -11.61 -5.82 16.71
C GLN A 49 -12.39 -6.86 15.90
N CYS A 50 -13.67 -7.02 16.27
CA CYS A 50 -14.65 -7.74 15.47
C CYS A 50 -15.75 -6.75 15.08
N ALA A 51 -16.06 -6.65 13.79
CA ALA A 51 -17.06 -5.72 13.27
C ALA A 51 -17.79 -6.33 12.08
N VAL A 52 -19.04 -5.90 11.89
CA VAL A 52 -19.87 -6.30 10.75
C VAL A 52 -20.33 -5.05 10.01
N PHE A 53 -20.04 -5.00 8.72
CA PHE A 53 -20.48 -3.98 7.78
C PHE A 53 -21.52 -4.59 6.85
N GLN A 54 -22.64 -3.92 6.64
CA GLN A 54 -23.77 -4.44 5.87
C GLN A 54 -24.11 -3.49 4.73
N ASN A 55 -24.41 -4.06 3.56
CA ASN A 55 -24.84 -3.32 2.35
C ASN A 55 -23.87 -2.20 1.95
N GLN A 56 -22.57 -2.45 2.05
CA GLN A 56 -21.51 -1.50 1.68
C GLN A 56 -20.50 -2.15 0.74
N SER A 57 -19.93 -1.34 -0.14
CA SER A 57 -18.83 -1.72 -1.01
C SER A 57 -17.50 -1.73 -0.25
N VAL A 58 -16.48 -2.38 -0.81
CA VAL A 58 -15.15 -2.43 -0.19
C VAL A 58 -14.54 -1.04 0.00
N PRO A 59 -14.55 -0.11 -0.98
CA PRO A 59 -14.05 1.25 -0.79
C PRO A 59 -14.77 2.01 0.34
N GLU A 60 -16.09 1.88 0.45
CA GLU A 60 -16.87 2.53 1.52
C GLU A 60 -16.47 2.02 2.91
N VAL A 61 -16.29 0.69 3.06
CA VAL A 61 -15.84 0.10 4.32
C VAL A 61 -14.43 0.56 4.67
N VAL A 62 -13.51 0.58 3.70
CA VAL A 62 -12.14 1.08 3.91
C VAL A 62 -12.17 2.54 4.34
N GLU A 63 -12.92 3.39 3.64
CA GLU A 63 -13.11 4.79 4.01
C GLU A 63 -13.63 4.93 5.45
N GLN A 64 -14.65 4.16 5.83
CA GLN A 64 -15.22 4.18 7.17
C GLN A 64 -14.16 3.82 8.23
N VAL A 65 -13.33 2.81 7.98
CA VAL A 65 -12.25 2.41 8.89
C VAL A 65 -11.18 3.50 8.98
N LEU A 66 -10.75 4.09 7.86
CA LEU A 66 -9.76 5.17 7.84
C LEU A 66 -10.26 6.39 8.64
N ARG A 67 -11.51 6.81 8.42
CA ARG A 67 -12.12 7.93 9.14
C ARG A 67 -12.25 7.68 10.63
N LYS A 68 -12.53 6.45 11.05
CA LYS A 68 -12.53 6.06 12.46
C LYS A 68 -11.16 6.30 13.13
N HIS A 69 -10.07 6.23 12.36
CA HIS A 69 -8.70 6.52 12.82
C HIS A 69 -8.29 7.99 12.61
N GLY A 70 -9.22 8.89 12.29
CA GLY A 70 -8.95 10.32 12.13
C GLY A 70 -8.19 10.66 10.84
N LEU A 71 -8.25 9.80 9.83
CA LEU A 71 -7.85 10.14 8.46
C LEU A 71 -9.05 10.78 7.78
N GLU A 72 -8.91 11.99 7.25
CA GLU A 72 -10.01 12.73 6.67
C GLU A 72 -9.65 13.48 5.38
N GLY A 73 -10.65 13.66 4.53
CA GLY A 73 -10.59 14.55 3.37
C GLY A 73 -9.41 14.23 2.48
N ALA A 74 -8.42 15.12 2.47
CA ALA A 74 -7.25 15.01 1.61
C ALA A 74 -6.16 14.05 2.13
N ASP A 75 -6.36 13.37 3.27
CA ASP A 75 -5.47 12.34 3.79
C ASP A 75 -5.46 11.06 2.93
N PHE A 76 -6.52 10.82 2.16
CA PHE A 76 -6.59 9.70 1.23
C PHE A 76 -7.47 10.02 0.03
N GLU A 77 -7.24 9.31 -1.06
CA GLU A 77 -7.98 9.46 -2.32
C GLU A 77 -8.22 8.08 -2.95
N PHE A 78 -9.42 7.87 -3.47
CA PHE A 78 -9.76 6.69 -4.26
C PHE A 78 -9.75 7.03 -5.75
N ARG A 79 -8.77 6.49 -6.49
CA ARG A 79 -8.61 6.62 -7.94
C ARG A 79 -8.93 5.28 -8.61
N LEU A 80 -10.22 5.00 -8.73
CA LEU A 80 -10.76 3.70 -9.11
C LEU A 80 -11.42 3.77 -10.49
N GLU A 81 -10.98 2.92 -11.42
CA GLU A 81 -11.58 2.80 -12.75
C GLU A 81 -12.77 1.84 -12.77
N ARG A 82 -12.84 0.92 -11.80
CA ARG A 82 -13.90 -0.09 -11.70
C ARG A 82 -14.97 0.34 -10.71
N ALA A 83 -16.19 -0.09 -10.97
CA ALA A 83 -17.28 -0.01 -9.99
C ALA A 83 -17.21 -1.22 -9.04
N TYR A 84 -17.26 -0.96 -7.74
CA TYR A 84 -17.25 -2.00 -6.71
C TYR A 84 -18.65 -2.18 -6.13
N PRO A 85 -19.31 -3.33 -6.33
CA PRO A 85 -20.67 -3.52 -5.84
C PRO A 85 -20.70 -3.60 -4.31
N SER A 86 -21.80 -3.12 -3.73
CA SER A 86 -22.08 -3.33 -2.31
C SER A 86 -22.23 -4.81 -2.01
N ARG A 87 -21.61 -5.26 -0.91
CA ARG A 87 -21.73 -6.62 -0.40
C ARG A 87 -22.80 -6.65 0.69
N GLU A 88 -23.57 -7.74 0.77
CA GLU A 88 -24.59 -7.93 1.81
C GLU A 88 -23.96 -7.87 3.21
N ILE A 89 -22.80 -8.53 3.37
CA ILE A 89 -22.04 -8.55 4.61
C ILE A 89 -20.54 -8.55 4.35
N ILE A 90 -19.80 -7.72 5.08
CA ILE A 90 -18.35 -7.75 5.21
C ILE A 90 -18.05 -7.87 6.70
N THR A 91 -17.29 -8.90 7.08
CA THR A 91 -16.93 -9.14 8.48
C THR A 91 -15.45 -8.90 8.68
N GLN A 92 -15.11 -8.14 9.71
CA GLN A 92 -13.80 -8.09 10.32
C GLN A 92 -13.82 -9.06 11.51
N TRP A 93 -12.97 -10.08 11.52
CA TRP A 93 -13.00 -11.10 12.57
C TRP A 93 -11.63 -11.30 13.22
N GLN A 94 -11.47 -10.77 14.44
CA GLN A 94 -10.25 -10.90 15.24
C GLN A 94 -8.98 -10.57 14.47
N GLU A 95 -9.00 -9.55 13.63
CA GLU A 95 -7.85 -9.07 12.85
C GLU A 95 -7.63 -7.58 13.14
N THR A 96 -6.43 -7.08 12.91
CA THR A 96 -6.17 -5.65 13.06
C THR A 96 -6.86 -4.85 11.96
N ASP A 97 -7.08 -3.56 12.18
CA ASP A 97 -7.70 -2.71 11.16
C ASP A 97 -6.83 -2.62 9.91
N LEU A 98 -5.49 -2.69 10.04
CA LEU A 98 -4.60 -2.73 8.89
C LEU A 98 -4.69 -4.05 8.13
N GLN A 99 -4.70 -5.19 8.85
CA GLN A 99 -4.86 -6.51 8.25
C GLN A 99 -6.21 -6.64 7.52
N PHE A 100 -7.27 -6.09 8.13
CA PHE A 100 -8.60 -6.06 7.53
C PHE A 100 -8.60 -5.31 6.20
N ILE A 101 -8.06 -4.08 6.18
CA ILE A 101 -7.95 -3.27 4.97
C ILE A 101 -7.12 -4.00 3.90
N GLN A 102 -5.95 -4.54 4.26
CA GLN A 102 -5.10 -5.32 3.35
C GLN A 102 -5.85 -6.48 2.70
N ARG A 103 -6.58 -7.25 3.50
CA ARG A 103 -7.34 -8.40 3.05
C ARG A 103 -8.46 -8.00 2.09
N ILE A 104 -9.32 -7.06 2.46
CA ILE A 104 -10.48 -6.71 1.62
C ILE A 104 -10.08 -5.97 0.34
N LEU A 105 -9.00 -5.18 0.35
CA LEU A 105 -8.49 -4.52 -0.85
C LEU A 105 -7.84 -5.51 -1.81
N SER A 106 -7.05 -6.46 -1.31
CA SER A 106 -6.43 -7.50 -2.14
C SER A 106 -7.46 -8.44 -2.78
N GLU A 107 -8.56 -8.75 -2.07
CA GLU A 107 -9.68 -9.54 -2.62
C GLU A 107 -10.28 -8.92 -3.89
N VAL A 108 -10.29 -7.59 -4.00
CA VAL A 108 -10.90 -6.87 -5.13
C VAL A 108 -9.87 -6.28 -6.10
N GLY A 109 -8.58 -6.44 -5.81
CA GLY A 109 -7.47 -5.97 -6.65
C GLY A 109 -7.21 -4.46 -6.57
N ILE A 110 -7.51 -3.83 -5.43
CA ILE A 110 -7.11 -2.45 -5.15
C ILE A 110 -5.76 -2.48 -4.43
N TYR A 111 -4.79 -1.74 -4.95
CA TYR A 111 -3.53 -1.46 -4.29
C TYR A 111 -3.54 -0.03 -3.74
N TRP A 112 -2.53 0.34 -2.96
CA TRP A 112 -2.31 1.74 -2.64
C TRP A 112 -0.83 2.09 -2.64
N HIS A 113 -0.56 3.38 -2.81
CA HIS A 113 0.75 3.98 -2.58
C HIS A 113 0.60 5.25 -1.75
N THR A 114 1.73 5.75 -1.27
CA THR A 114 1.78 6.97 -0.46
C THR A 114 2.47 8.08 -1.22
N GLU A 115 1.87 9.26 -1.19
CA GLU A 115 2.46 10.50 -1.69
C GLU A 115 2.74 11.45 -0.51
N MET A 116 3.78 12.26 -0.63
CA MET A 116 4.15 13.24 0.39
C MET A 116 3.59 14.60 -0.01
N ASP A 117 2.68 15.14 0.80
CA ASP A 117 2.19 16.50 0.62
C ASP A 117 3.06 17.46 1.41
N ASP A 118 4.00 18.12 0.73
CA ASP A 118 4.91 19.10 1.33
C ASP A 118 4.19 20.35 1.84
N VAL A 119 3.01 20.70 1.29
CA VAL A 119 2.24 21.88 1.71
C VAL A 119 1.57 21.63 3.06
N ARG A 120 1.00 20.43 3.24
CA ARG A 120 0.37 20.00 4.50
C ARG A 120 1.37 19.39 5.49
N GLY A 121 2.53 18.95 5.01
CA GLY A 121 3.53 18.23 5.80
C GLY A 121 3.06 16.84 6.24
N LEU A 122 2.23 16.19 5.43
CA LEU A 122 1.57 14.92 5.76
C LEU A 122 1.71 13.91 4.61
N ASP A 123 1.62 12.63 4.95
CA ASP A 123 1.48 11.55 3.99
C ASP A 123 0.01 11.41 3.53
N THR A 124 -0.19 11.24 2.22
CA THR A 124 -1.50 11.02 1.58
C THR A 124 -1.55 9.62 0.97
N TYR A 125 -2.65 8.90 1.15
CA TYR A 125 -2.81 7.53 0.64
C TYR A 125 -3.65 7.51 -0.62
N ILE A 126 -3.11 7.00 -1.72
CA ILE A 126 -3.81 6.87 -2.99
C ILE A 126 -4.18 5.40 -3.19
N PHE A 127 -5.47 5.09 -3.12
CA PHE A 127 -6.02 3.77 -3.42
C PHE A 127 -6.38 3.69 -4.91
N ALA A 128 -5.83 2.71 -5.63
CA ALA A 128 -6.00 2.59 -7.07
C ALA A 128 -6.11 1.13 -7.53
N ASP A 129 -6.72 0.91 -8.71
CA ASP A 129 -6.97 -0.42 -9.28
C ASP A 129 -6.46 -0.58 -10.73
N SER A 130 -5.81 0.45 -11.24
CA SER A 130 -5.34 0.54 -12.61
C SER A 130 -3.91 1.07 -12.67
N GLN A 131 -3.13 0.56 -13.64
CA GLN A 131 -1.78 1.04 -13.90
C GLN A 131 -1.76 2.48 -14.41
N LEU A 132 -2.89 3.02 -14.88
CA LEU A 132 -3.00 4.43 -15.30
C LEU A 132 -2.63 5.41 -14.19
N HIS A 133 -2.72 4.98 -12.93
CA HIS A 133 -2.37 5.78 -11.76
C HIS A 133 -0.89 5.69 -11.36
N TYR A 134 -0.07 4.97 -12.13
CA TYR A 134 1.37 4.98 -11.93
C TYR A 134 2.00 6.27 -12.44
N LYS A 135 3.18 6.60 -11.88
CA LYS A 135 3.99 7.70 -12.38
C LYS A 135 4.80 7.24 -13.59
N PHE A 136 4.37 7.67 -14.77
CA PHE A 136 5.07 7.41 -16.02
C PHE A 136 6.20 8.42 -16.29
N ASP A 137 7.03 8.12 -17.29
CA ASP A 137 8.08 8.99 -17.83
C ASP A 137 9.18 9.42 -16.85
N VAL A 138 9.34 8.70 -15.74
CA VAL A 138 10.50 8.86 -14.86
C VAL A 138 11.71 8.21 -15.50
N ARG A 139 12.71 9.03 -15.88
CA ARG A 139 13.98 8.58 -16.45
C ARG A 139 15.11 8.82 -15.46
N LEU A 140 15.85 7.77 -15.14
CA LEU A 140 17.07 7.84 -14.34
C LEU A 140 18.23 7.24 -15.17
N PRO A 141 19.40 7.90 -15.22
CA PRO A 141 20.57 7.33 -15.87
C PRO A 141 21.04 6.07 -15.13
N TYR A 142 21.52 5.08 -15.88
CA TYR A 142 22.26 3.95 -15.33
C TYR A 142 23.76 4.26 -15.37
N SER A 143 24.43 4.20 -14.22
CA SER A 143 25.86 4.43 -14.10
C SER A 143 26.45 3.54 -13.01
N GLU A 144 27.40 2.68 -13.38
CA GLU A 144 28.10 1.84 -12.43
C GLU A 144 29.11 2.69 -11.62
N PRO A 145 29.32 2.40 -10.32
CA PRO A 145 30.23 3.20 -9.51
C PRO A 145 31.67 3.01 -10.01
N SER A 146 32.15 3.92 -10.85
CA SER A 146 33.57 3.98 -11.22
C SER A 146 34.34 4.63 -10.06
N GLY A 147 35.56 4.17 -9.77
CA GLY A 147 36.35 4.66 -8.63
C GLY A 147 36.73 6.15 -8.67
N LEU A 148 36.39 6.87 -9.75
CA LEU A 148 36.49 8.32 -9.86
C LEU A 148 35.07 8.92 -9.88
N PHE A 149 34.79 9.77 -8.89
CA PHE A 149 33.49 10.40 -8.68
C PHE A 149 33.16 11.40 -9.79
N ASP A 150 32.31 10.98 -10.73
CA ASP A 150 31.68 11.79 -11.76
C ASP A 150 30.40 12.41 -11.17
N GLY A 151 30.46 13.69 -10.82
CA GLY A 151 29.33 14.58 -11.12
C GLY A 151 27.94 14.29 -10.54
N ALA A 152 27.81 13.53 -9.43
CA ALA A 152 26.66 13.48 -8.51
C ALA A 152 25.23 13.54 -9.09
N ALA A 153 24.96 13.01 -10.29
CA ALA A 153 23.60 12.85 -10.79
C ALA A 153 22.92 11.66 -10.10
N GLU A 154 21.65 11.81 -9.69
CA GLU A 154 20.85 10.67 -9.19
C GLU A 154 20.80 9.60 -10.29
N SER A 155 21.36 8.43 -10.03
CA SER A 155 21.54 7.34 -11.01
C SER A 155 21.26 5.97 -10.37
N VAL A 156 20.92 5.01 -11.22
CA VAL A 156 20.80 3.59 -10.86
C VAL A 156 22.14 2.93 -11.12
N TRP A 157 22.66 2.18 -10.15
CA TRP A 157 24.01 1.59 -10.22
C TRP A 157 24.04 0.07 -10.07
N ASP A 158 22.94 -0.58 -9.66
CA ASP A 158 22.80 -2.04 -9.63
C ASP A 158 21.40 -2.39 -10.16
N VAL A 159 21.37 -3.11 -11.28
CA VAL A 159 20.15 -3.60 -11.91
C VAL A 159 20.27 -5.11 -12.05
N ARG A 160 19.31 -5.84 -11.48
CA ARG A 160 19.24 -7.30 -11.55
C ARG A 160 17.88 -7.75 -12.03
N THR A 161 17.86 -8.82 -12.80
CA THR A 161 16.63 -9.44 -13.28
C THR A 161 16.59 -10.90 -12.86
N TRP A 162 15.49 -11.30 -12.25
CA TRP A 162 15.19 -12.66 -11.82
C TRP A 162 13.82 -13.08 -12.36
N HIS A 163 13.63 -14.37 -12.58
CA HIS A 163 12.40 -14.94 -13.15
C HIS A 163 11.98 -16.11 -12.28
N ASN A 164 10.70 -16.15 -11.90
CA ASN A 164 10.11 -17.22 -11.12
C ASN A 164 8.92 -17.80 -11.87
N VAL A 165 8.66 -19.10 -11.67
CA VAL A 165 7.48 -19.76 -12.23
C VAL A 165 6.23 -19.22 -11.52
N ALA A 166 5.21 -18.84 -12.28
CA ALA A 166 3.94 -18.33 -11.78
C ALA A 166 2.75 -19.18 -12.25
N THR A 167 1.64 -19.07 -11.53
CA THR A 167 0.39 -19.78 -11.85
C THR A 167 -0.21 -19.26 -13.16
N GLY A 168 -0.36 -20.14 -14.16
CA GLY A 168 -0.90 -19.77 -15.48
C GLY A 168 -2.43 -19.62 -15.53
N THR A 169 -3.16 -20.33 -14.67
CA THR A 169 -4.63 -20.32 -14.66
C THR A 169 -5.17 -20.48 -13.26
N VAL A 170 -6.21 -19.69 -12.92
CA VAL A 170 -6.98 -19.80 -11.69
C VAL A 170 -8.45 -20.04 -12.04
N THR A 171 -9.02 -21.09 -11.45
CA THR A 171 -10.45 -21.42 -11.59
C THR A 171 -11.10 -21.35 -10.22
N THR A 172 -12.20 -20.61 -10.12
CA THR A 172 -13.01 -20.48 -8.91
C THR A 172 -14.43 -20.95 -9.17
N ARG A 173 -15.11 -21.40 -8.12
CA ARG A 173 -16.50 -21.82 -8.15
C ARG A 173 -17.20 -21.31 -6.90
N ASP A 174 -18.41 -20.82 -7.09
CA ASP A 174 -19.28 -20.37 -6.02
C ASP A 174 -20.66 -21.05 -6.09
N TYR A 175 -21.48 -20.84 -5.07
CA TYR A 175 -22.84 -21.34 -4.99
C TYR A 175 -23.77 -20.31 -4.34
N ASN A 176 -24.84 -19.94 -5.05
CA ASN A 176 -25.91 -19.11 -4.51
C ASN A 176 -27.18 -19.94 -4.34
N TYR A 177 -27.62 -20.12 -3.08
CA TYR A 177 -28.82 -20.91 -2.77
C TYR A 177 -30.11 -20.35 -3.37
N ARG A 178 -30.20 -19.03 -3.61
CA ARG A 178 -31.36 -18.39 -4.26
C ARG A 178 -31.45 -18.72 -5.75
N THR A 179 -30.33 -19.09 -6.35
CA THR A 179 -30.21 -19.46 -7.77
C THR A 179 -29.39 -20.73 -7.90
N ALA A 180 -29.81 -21.79 -7.20
CA ALA A 180 -29.02 -23.02 -7.01
C ALA A 180 -28.63 -23.74 -8.32
N THR A 181 -29.37 -23.52 -9.41
CA THR A 181 -29.11 -24.11 -10.72
C THR A 181 -28.15 -23.28 -11.58
N THR A 182 -27.83 -22.04 -11.19
CA THR A 182 -26.93 -21.17 -11.94
C THR A 182 -25.48 -21.65 -11.76
N LEU A 183 -24.81 -21.89 -12.89
CA LEU A 183 -23.39 -22.26 -12.87
C LEU A 183 -22.54 -21.02 -12.56
N MET A 184 -21.91 -20.99 -11.39
CA MET A 184 -21.04 -19.88 -10.94
C MET A 184 -19.57 -20.30 -10.97
N ASN A 185 -19.09 -20.72 -12.15
CA ASN A 185 -17.68 -21.02 -12.38
C ASN A 185 -17.02 -19.82 -13.07
N ALA A 186 -15.87 -19.39 -12.57
CA ALA A 186 -15.03 -18.40 -13.24
C ALA A 186 -13.64 -19.00 -13.49
N THR A 187 -13.06 -18.72 -14.65
CA THR A 187 -11.67 -19.11 -14.97
C THR A 187 -10.98 -17.93 -15.59
N VAL A 188 -9.81 -17.61 -15.05
CA VAL A 188 -8.93 -16.56 -15.57
C VAL A 188 -7.58 -17.19 -15.85
N SER A 189 -7.12 -17.05 -17.09
CA SER A 189 -5.77 -17.46 -17.51
C SER A 189 -4.93 -16.22 -17.79
N VAL A 190 -3.65 -16.31 -17.44
CA VAL A 190 -2.65 -15.33 -17.85
C VAL A 190 -2.59 -15.34 -19.37
N ARG A 191 -2.88 -14.19 -20.00
CA ARG A 191 -3.02 -14.06 -21.47
C ARG A 191 -1.72 -13.67 -22.18
N ASN A 192 -0.56 -13.78 -21.54
CA ASN A 192 0.70 -13.28 -22.10
C ASN A 192 1.79 -14.35 -22.10
N ASP A 193 2.34 -14.65 -23.27
CA ASP A 193 3.53 -15.49 -23.47
C ASP A 193 4.85 -14.79 -23.09
N ALA A 194 4.80 -13.47 -22.85
CA ALA A 194 5.92 -12.71 -22.30
C ALA A 194 5.96 -12.77 -20.76
N VAL A 195 7.12 -12.38 -20.20
CA VAL A 195 7.36 -12.26 -18.74
C VAL A 195 6.16 -11.59 -18.07
N THR A 196 5.43 -12.36 -17.28
CA THR A 196 4.31 -11.85 -16.50
C THR A 196 4.87 -11.16 -15.28
N THR A 197 4.62 -9.86 -15.13
CA THR A 197 5.03 -9.09 -13.95
C THR A 197 3.85 -8.99 -12.98
N GLY A 198 4.05 -9.43 -11.74
CA GLY A 198 3.05 -9.36 -10.70
C GLY A 198 3.38 -10.26 -9.51
N GLU A 199 3.06 -9.82 -8.31
CA GLU A 199 3.13 -10.64 -7.11
C GLU A 199 1.75 -11.23 -6.81
N HIS A 200 1.72 -12.46 -6.30
CA HIS A 200 0.50 -13.07 -5.80
C HIS A 200 0.17 -12.43 -4.44
N TYR A 201 -0.81 -11.53 -4.40
CA TYR A 201 -1.32 -11.01 -3.13
C TYR A 201 -1.94 -12.18 -2.34
N ARG A 202 -1.44 -12.45 -1.13
CA ARG A 202 -2.02 -13.41 -0.18
C ARG A 202 -2.01 -12.82 1.22
#